data_AF-A0A933I1L1-F1
#
_entry.id   AF-A0A933I1L1-F1
#
_cell.length_a   1.000
_cell.length_b   1.000
_cell.length_c   1.000
_cell.angle_alpha   90.00
_cell.angle_beta   90.00
_cell.angle_gamma   90.00
#
_symmetry.space_group_name_H-M   'P 1'
#
loop_
_entity.id
_entity.type
_entity.pdbx_description
1 polymer ?
#
loop_
_entity_poly.entity_id
_entity_poly.type
_entity_poly.pdbx_seq_one_letter_code
_entity_poly.pdbx_strand_id
1 'polypeptide(L)'
;MKEVKKEKSAKDMPKENIQETNIEFSGPERRQFVRLDYAAPLAYKVCKKETISNILQGYTVNVSQSGALCKIKDKVRKNDILWVSFDRNALNICKDMEKNAVIYQNGIIGKVVRIEHNRDKDYEIGIRFITKEEKNFNNIYPKVHFLI
;
A
#
# COMPACT_ATOMS: atom_id res chain seq x y z
N MET A 1 -29.03 40.67 -49.12
CA MET A 1 -27.56 40.81 -49.10
C MET A 1 -27.01 39.87 -48.04
N LYS A 2 -26.13 38.94 -48.41
CA LYS A 2 -25.53 37.94 -47.50
C LYS A 2 -24.23 38.50 -46.91
N GLU A 3 -24.11 38.56 -45.59
CA GLU A 3 -22.84 38.83 -44.92
C GLU A 3 -21.96 37.58 -44.94
N VAL A 4 -20.77 37.71 -45.54
CA VAL A 4 -19.73 36.68 -45.52
C VAL A 4 -18.83 36.97 -44.32
N LYS A 5 -18.91 36.13 -43.29
CA LYS A 5 -17.91 36.13 -42.20
C LYS A 5 -16.60 35.56 -42.74
N LYS A 6 -15.58 36.40 -42.86
CA LYS A 6 -14.19 35.96 -43.08
C LYS A 6 -13.68 35.30 -41.79
N GLU A 7 -13.45 33.99 -41.84
CA GLU A 7 -12.62 33.29 -40.87
C GLU A 7 -11.19 33.87 -40.92
N LYS A 8 -10.69 34.34 -39.77
CA LYS A 8 -9.29 34.71 -39.64
C LYS A 8 -8.45 33.44 -39.53
N SER A 9 -7.48 33.32 -40.43
CA SER A 9 -6.50 32.24 -40.49
C SER A 9 -5.65 32.21 -39.23
N ALA A 10 -5.36 31.00 -38.71
CA ALA A 10 -4.56 30.75 -37.51
C ALA A 10 -3.05 31.11 -37.64
N LYS A 11 -2.68 31.98 -38.58
CA LYS A 11 -1.29 32.44 -38.80
C LYS A 11 -0.96 33.76 -38.12
N ASP A 12 -1.93 34.43 -37.50
CA ASP A 12 -1.77 35.75 -36.89
C ASP A 12 -1.81 35.74 -35.34
N MET A 13 -1.43 34.63 -34.69
CA MET A 13 -1.19 34.66 -33.25
C MET A 13 0.22 35.22 -32.99
N PRO A 14 0.37 36.31 -32.21
CA PRO A 14 1.68 36.82 -31.84
C PRO A 14 2.43 35.73 -31.07
N LYS A 15 3.60 35.34 -31.57
CA LYS A 15 4.54 34.51 -30.83
C LYS A 15 5.05 35.36 -29.67
N GLU A 16 4.46 35.20 -28.50
CA GLU A 16 5.04 35.76 -27.27
C GLU A 16 6.45 35.19 -27.12
N ASN A 17 7.41 36.09 -27.24
CA ASN A 17 8.82 35.81 -27.10
C ASN A 17 9.07 35.67 -25.59
N ILE A 18 8.85 34.48 -25.04
CA ILE A 18 9.18 34.16 -23.65
C ILE A 18 10.71 34.16 -23.58
N GLN A 19 11.29 35.31 -23.24
CA GLN A 19 12.65 35.36 -22.73
C GLN A 19 12.65 34.56 -21.43
N GLU A 20 13.23 33.36 -21.45
CA GLU A 20 13.56 32.59 -20.26
C GLU A 20 14.51 33.43 -19.40
N THR A 21 13.94 34.23 -18.50
CA THR A 21 14.72 34.88 -17.46
C THR A 21 15.20 33.77 -16.53
N ASN A 22 16.47 33.38 -16.66
CA ASN A 22 17.20 32.62 -15.66
C ASN A 22 17.30 33.47 -14.39
N ILE A 23 16.22 33.49 -13.61
CA ILE A 23 16.20 34.09 -12.28
C ILE A 23 16.91 33.08 -11.39
N GLU A 24 18.20 33.28 -11.16
CA GLU A 24 18.94 32.51 -10.16
C GLU A 24 18.28 32.70 -8.80
N PHE A 25 17.73 31.61 -8.26
CA PHE A 25 17.11 31.62 -6.95
C PHE A 25 18.20 31.82 -5.88
N SER A 26 18.25 33.01 -5.28
CA SER A 26 19.26 33.38 -4.27
C SER A 26 18.84 33.06 -2.83
N GLY A 27 17.78 32.27 -2.63
CA GLY A 27 17.28 31.92 -1.30
C GLY A 27 18.10 30.77 -0.68
N PRO A 28 18.11 30.66 0.66
CA PRO A 28 18.74 29.53 1.33
C PRO A 28 18.07 28.22 0.89
N GLU A 29 18.85 27.16 0.71
CA GLU A 29 18.34 25.82 0.45
C GLU A 29 17.41 25.42 1.61
N ARG A 30 16.16 25.06 1.26
CA ARG A 30 15.09 24.70 2.22
C ARG A 30 14.85 23.21 2.28
N ARG A 31 15.42 22.44 1.35
CA ARG A 31 15.23 20.99 1.27
C ARG A 31 16.06 20.33 2.37
N GLN A 32 15.43 19.38 3.06
CA GLN A 32 16.10 18.54 4.05
C GLN A 32 16.95 17.43 3.40
N PHE A 33 16.73 17.14 2.12
CA PHE A 33 17.35 16.00 1.42
C PHE A 33 17.75 16.38 -0.01
N VAL A 34 18.88 15.82 -0.46
CA VAL A 34 19.40 15.94 -1.83
C VAL A 34 18.46 15.23 -2.82
N ARG A 35 18.30 15.78 -4.02
CA ARG A 35 17.56 15.14 -5.13
C ARG A 35 18.53 14.66 -6.20
N LEU A 36 18.21 13.52 -6.80
CA LEU A 36 18.90 13.00 -7.96
C LEU A 36 18.02 13.23 -9.18
N ASP A 37 18.62 13.70 -10.27
CA ASP A 37 17.92 13.82 -11.54
C ASP A 37 17.63 12.42 -12.07
N TYR A 38 16.34 12.10 -12.19
CA TYR A 38 15.87 10.79 -12.63
C TYR A 38 14.61 10.95 -13.48
N ALA A 39 14.68 10.48 -14.73
CA ALA A 39 13.58 10.49 -15.67
C ALA A 39 13.29 9.08 -16.16
N ALA A 40 12.12 8.55 -15.80
CA ALA A 40 11.62 7.26 -16.28
C ALA A 40 10.08 7.25 -16.30
N PRO A 41 9.44 6.47 -17.19
CA PRO A 41 8.00 6.25 -17.15
C PRO A 41 7.55 5.70 -15.78
N LEU A 42 6.48 6.27 -15.22
CA LEU A 42 5.92 5.88 -13.92
C LEU A 42 4.47 5.46 -14.09
N ALA A 43 4.12 4.28 -13.56
CA ALA A 43 2.74 3.90 -13.33
C ALA A 43 2.24 4.54 -12.04
N TYR A 44 1.09 5.23 -12.09
CA TYR A 44 0.48 5.84 -10.91
C TYR A 44 -1.02 5.53 -10.82
N LYS A 45 -1.55 5.63 -9.61
CA LYS A 45 -2.99 5.57 -9.32
C LYS A 45 -3.35 6.70 -8.37
N VAL A 46 -4.48 7.36 -8.60
CA VAL A 46 -5.03 8.34 -7.68
C VAL A 46 -5.84 7.61 -6.61
N CYS A 47 -5.39 7.68 -5.36
CA CYS A 47 -6.08 7.03 -4.25
C CYS A 47 -7.13 7.98 -3.65
N LYS A 48 -8.35 7.48 -3.44
CA LYS A 48 -9.37 8.19 -2.65
C LYS A 48 -9.02 8.13 -1.16
N LYS A 49 -9.53 9.07 -0.36
CA LYS A 49 -9.27 9.14 1.08
C LYS A 49 -9.69 7.86 1.80
N GLU A 50 -10.79 7.26 1.38
CA GLU A 50 -11.34 6.02 1.93
C GLU A 50 -10.39 4.85 1.63
N THR A 51 -9.83 4.81 0.42
CA THR A 51 -8.84 3.79 0.04
C THR A 51 -7.59 3.88 0.90
N ILE A 52 -7.05 5.08 1.11
CA ILE A 52 -5.88 5.29 1.98
C ILE A 52 -6.22 4.88 3.42
N SER A 53 -7.39 5.27 3.91
CA SER A 53 -7.84 4.95 5.25
C SER A 53 -7.97 3.43 5.46
N ASN A 54 -8.45 2.70 4.44
CA ASN A 54 -8.53 1.24 4.46
C ASN A 54 -7.15 0.57 4.43
N ILE A 55 -6.22 1.08 3.62
CA ILE A 55 -4.84 0.56 3.59
C ILE A 55 -4.14 0.76 4.94
N LEU A 56 -4.45 1.87 5.64
CA LEU A 56 -3.87 2.21 6.94
C LEU A 56 -4.65 1.60 8.13
N GLN A 57 -5.50 0.60 7.92
CA GLN A 57 -6.24 -0.08 9.00
C GLN A 57 -5.37 -0.98 9.88
N GLY A 58 -4.15 -1.30 9.43
CA GLY A 58 -3.20 -2.04 10.24
C GLY A 58 -1.77 -1.94 9.75
N TYR A 59 -0.85 -2.32 10.62
CA TYR A 59 0.57 -2.39 10.32
C TYR A 59 1.23 -3.52 11.09
N THR A 60 2.29 -4.08 10.51
CA THR A 60 3.12 -5.07 11.18
C THR A 60 4.07 -4.38 12.15
N VAL A 61 4.10 -4.84 13.39
CA VAL A 61 5.00 -4.36 14.45
C VAL A 61 6.34 -5.09 14.37
N ASN A 62 6.30 -6.42 14.23
CA ASN A 62 7.49 -7.25 14.04
C ASN A 62 7.13 -8.57 13.36
N VAL A 63 8.15 -9.26 12.85
CA VAL A 63 8.05 -10.55 12.15
C VAL A 63 9.06 -11.51 12.76
N SER A 64 8.68 -12.77 12.91
CA SER A 64 9.53 -13.87 13.32
C SER A 64 9.45 -15.02 12.30
N GLN A 65 10.18 -16.10 12.56
CA GLN A 65 10.18 -17.25 11.66
C GLN A 65 8.78 -17.85 11.49
N SER A 66 8.02 -17.95 12.56
CA SER A 66 6.75 -18.68 12.58
C SER A 66 5.52 -17.77 12.68
N GLY A 67 5.69 -16.46 12.62
CA GLY A 67 4.58 -15.54 12.82
C GLY A 67 4.92 -14.07 12.72
N ALA A 68 3.93 -13.23 13.00
CA ALA A 68 4.08 -11.78 13.04
C ALA A 68 3.20 -11.17 14.13
N LEU A 69 3.63 -10.03 14.64
CA LEU A 69 2.83 -9.17 15.49
C LEU A 69 2.30 -8.02 14.64
N CYS A 70 0.98 -7.83 14.65
CA CYS A 70 0.32 -6.78 13.89
C CYS A 70 -0.53 -5.92 14.82
N LYS A 71 -0.70 -4.64 14.47
CA LYS A 71 -1.72 -3.78 15.05
C LYS A 71 -2.80 -3.56 14.01
N ILE A 72 -4.05 -3.85 14.37
CA ILE A 72 -5.21 -3.72 13.49
C ILE A 72 -6.34 -3.01 14.23
N LYS A 73 -7.21 -2.33 13.47
CA LYS A 73 -8.41 -1.68 14.02
C LYS A 73 -9.59 -2.64 14.14
N ASP A 74 -9.63 -3.65 13.29
CA ASP A 74 -10.75 -4.57 13.24
C ASP A 74 -10.68 -5.61 14.35
N LYS A 75 -11.83 -5.90 14.94
CA LYS A 75 -11.95 -6.95 15.94
C LYS A 75 -11.85 -8.31 15.27
N VAL A 76 -10.89 -9.12 15.71
CA VAL A 76 -10.74 -10.53 15.31
C VAL A 76 -10.94 -11.44 16.52
N ARG A 77 -11.08 -12.74 16.28
CA ARG A 77 -11.16 -13.77 17.31
C ARG A 77 -9.93 -14.67 17.26
N LYS A 78 -9.62 -15.28 18.40
CA LYS A 78 -8.61 -16.33 18.46
C LYS A 78 -8.99 -17.44 17.48
N ASN A 79 -8.00 -17.94 16.75
CA ASN A 79 -8.13 -18.91 15.67
C ASN A 79 -8.70 -18.41 14.34
N ASP A 80 -9.10 -17.14 14.22
CA ASP A 80 -9.43 -16.58 12.90
C ASP A 80 -8.20 -16.66 11.98
N ILE A 81 -8.45 -16.77 10.68
CA ILE A 81 -7.42 -16.83 9.65
C ILE A 81 -7.38 -15.49 8.94
N LEU A 82 -6.19 -14.92 8.90
CA LEU A 82 -5.92 -13.63 8.31
C LEU A 82 -4.94 -13.79 7.16
N TRP A 83 -5.19 -13.02 6.11
CA TRP A 83 -4.22 -12.75 5.07
C TRP A 83 -3.59 -11.38 5.37
N VAL A 84 -2.27 -11.35 5.52
CA VAL A 84 -1.52 -10.12 5.80
C VAL A 84 -0.62 -9.81 4.62
N SER A 85 -0.85 -8.66 3.99
CA SER A 85 -0.01 -8.17 2.90
C SER A 85 1.35 -7.74 3.44
N PHE A 86 2.40 -8.11 2.71
CA PHE A 86 3.78 -7.69 3.00
C PHE A 86 4.39 -7.12 1.72
N ASP A 87 5.35 -6.20 1.87
CA ASP A 87 6.17 -5.82 0.73
C ASP A 87 7.06 -6.99 0.30
N ARG A 88 7.65 -6.88 -0.90
CA ARG A 88 8.47 -7.95 -1.49
C ARG A 88 9.68 -8.32 -0.64
N ASN A 89 10.29 -7.36 0.04
CA ASN A 89 11.47 -7.60 0.86
C ASN A 89 11.08 -8.35 2.13
N ALA A 90 10.03 -7.90 2.81
CA ALA A 90 9.48 -8.56 3.98
C ALA A 90 9.01 -10.00 3.65
N LEU A 91 8.36 -10.21 2.51
CA LEU A 91 7.97 -11.55 2.04
C LEU A 91 9.18 -12.46 1.80
N ASN A 92 10.25 -11.93 1.19
CA ASN A 92 11.46 -12.71 0.96
C ASN A 92 12.07 -13.15 2.30
N ILE A 93 12.16 -12.23 3.27
CA ILE A 93 12.62 -12.55 4.63
C ILE A 93 11.75 -13.64 5.25
N CYS A 94 10.42 -13.49 5.21
CA CYS A 94 9.52 -14.50 5.76
C CYS A 94 9.66 -15.86 5.08
N LYS A 95 9.80 -15.88 3.75
CA LYS A 95 9.97 -17.09 2.95
C LYS A 95 11.30 -17.79 3.26
N ASP A 96 12.35 -17.03 3.50
CA ASP A 96 13.66 -17.57 3.84
C ASP A 96 13.66 -18.14 5.25
N MET A 97 12.94 -17.50 6.17
CA MET A 97 12.78 -17.98 7.54
C MET A 97 11.89 -19.24 7.60
N GLU A 98 10.75 -19.25 6.91
CA GLU A 98 9.78 -20.36 6.89
C GLU A 98 9.38 -20.72 5.46
N LYS A 99 10.11 -21.67 4.89
CA LYS A 99 9.96 -22.11 3.49
C LYS A 99 8.60 -22.73 3.20
N ASN A 100 7.92 -23.23 4.24
CA ASN A 100 6.63 -23.88 4.10
C ASN A 100 5.45 -22.95 4.36
N ALA A 101 5.67 -21.67 4.67
CA ALA A 101 4.58 -20.70 4.85
C ALA A 101 3.70 -20.62 3.60
N VAL A 102 2.39 -20.47 3.81
CA VAL A 102 1.42 -20.28 2.73
C VAL A 102 1.41 -18.82 2.32
N ILE A 103 1.97 -18.54 1.14
CA ILE A 103 2.01 -17.21 0.52
C ILE A 103 0.93 -17.13 -0.56
N TYR A 104 0.11 -16.08 -0.53
CA TYR A 104 -0.93 -15.80 -1.51
C TYR A 104 -0.94 -14.31 -1.87
N GLN A 105 -0.94 -13.96 -3.16
CA GLN A 105 -1.07 -12.57 -3.65
C GLN A 105 -0.23 -11.51 -2.90
N ASN A 106 1.09 -11.73 -2.73
CA ASN A 106 1.96 -10.82 -1.95
C ASN A 106 1.59 -10.67 -0.47
N GLY A 107 0.97 -11.69 0.12
CA GLY A 107 0.75 -11.75 1.56
C GLY A 107 0.94 -13.16 2.09
N ILE A 108 0.94 -13.27 3.42
CA ILE A 108 1.09 -14.52 4.16
C ILE A 108 -0.22 -14.82 4.87
N ILE A 109 -0.60 -16.09 4.84
CA ILE A 109 -1.77 -16.57 5.57
C ILE A 109 -1.33 -17.01 6.98
N GLY A 110 -2.00 -16.49 8.00
CA GLY A 110 -1.71 -16.79 9.39
C GLY A 110 -2.96 -16.95 10.25
N LYS A 111 -2.83 -17.68 11.34
CA LYS A 111 -3.87 -17.93 12.33
C LYS A 111 -3.64 -17.05 13.56
N VAL A 112 -4.68 -16.37 14.04
CA VAL A 112 -4.61 -15.55 15.24
C VAL A 112 -4.39 -16.43 16.48
N VAL A 113 -3.26 -16.24 17.17
CA VAL A 113 -2.88 -17.01 18.37
C VAL A 113 -2.94 -16.19 19.66
N ARG A 114 -2.79 -14.86 19.56
CA ARG A 114 -2.83 -13.91 20.67
C ARG A 114 -3.57 -12.64 20.23
N ILE A 115 -4.34 -12.06 21.14
CA ILE A 115 -5.03 -10.77 20.97
C ILE A 115 -4.82 -10.01 22.25
N GLU A 116 -4.34 -8.78 22.14
CA GLU A 116 -4.22 -7.83 23.22
C GLU A 116 -4.96 -6.55 22.87
N HIS A 117 -5.69 -6.05 23.85
CA HIS A 117 -6.44 -4.81 23.71
C HIS A 117 -5.59 -3.65 24.16
N ASN A 118 -5.34 -2.71 23.26
CA ASN A 118 -4.77 -1.44 23.66
C ASN A 118 -5.91 -0.46 24.02
N ARG A 119 -5.60 0.55 24.83
CA ARG A 119 -6.59 1.52 25.36
C ARG A 119 -7.28 2.33 24.25
N ASP A 120 -6.65 2.42 23.08
CA ASP A 120 -7.03 3.30 21.96
C ASP A 120 -7.77 2.58 20.81
N LYS A 121 -8.62 1.60 21.13
CA LYS A 121 -9.44 0.83 20.16
C LYS A 121 -8.67 0.00 19.13
N ASP A 122 -7.34 0.02 19.16
CA ASP A 122 -6.50 -0.84 18.36
C ASP A 122 -6.27 -2.19 19.06
N TYR A 123 -6.18 -3.24 18.24
CA TYR A 123 -5.88 -4.60 18.65
C TYR A 123 -4.45 -4.94 18.26
N GLU A 124 -3.65 -5.35 19.23
CA GLU A 124 -2.37 -5.97 18.95
C GLU A 124 -2.57 -7.48 18.86
N ILE A 125 -2.30 -8.05 17.69
CA ILE A 125 -2.58 -9.44 17.38
C ILE A 125 -1.31 -10.18 16.99
N GLY A 126 -1.10 -11.33 17.61
CA GLY A 126 -0.09 -12.29 17.20
C GLY A 126 -0.70 -13.28 16.21
N ILE A 127 -0.12 -13.37 15.01
CA ILE A 127 -0.46 -14.40 14.02
C ILE A 127 0.66 -15.44 13.95
N ARG A 128 0.27 -16.71 13.87
CA ARG A 128 1.17 -17.83 13.53
C ARG A 128 0.96 -18.18 12.06
N PHE A 129 2.04 -18.25 11.28
CA PHE A 129 1.94 -18.61 9.87
C PHE A 129 1.37 -20.02 9.70
N ILE A 130 0.46 -20.17 8.74
CA ILE A 130 -0.02 -21.47 8.32
C ILE A 130 1.00 -22.04 7.35
N THR A 131 1.40 -23.29 7.56
CA THR A 131 2.36 -23.99 6.70
C THR A 131 1.66 -25.02 5.81
N LYS A 132 2.26 -25.34 4.68
CA LYS A 132 1.76 -26.33 3.70
C LYS A 132 1.67 -27.75 4.29
N GLU A 133 2.39 -28.01 5.37
CA GLU A 133 2.43 -29.31 6.04
C GLU A 133 1.27 -29.52 7.03
N GLU A 134 0.51 -28.46 7.36
CA GLU A 134 -0.68 -28.58 8.20
C GLU A 134 -1.78 -29.36 7.45
N LYS A 135 -1.82 -30.69 7.64
CA LYS A 135 -2.80 -31.61 7.01
C LYS A 135 -4.24 -31.44 7.51
N ASN A 136 -4.47 -30.65 8.57
CA ASN A 136 -5.76 -30.50 9.24
C ASN A 136 -6.41 -29.15 8.90
N PHE A 137 -7.04 -29.08 7.73
CA PHE A 137 -7.84 -27.92 7.30
C PHE A 137 -9.23 -27.86 7.94
N ASN A 138 -9.56 -28.77 8.86
CA ASN A 138 -10.85 -28.80 9.56
C ASN A 138 -11.17 -27.53 10.39
N ASN A 139 -10.17 -26.65 10.57
CA ASN A 139 -10.30 -25.35 11.23
C ASN A 139 -10.01 -24.15 10.31
N ILE A 140 -9.87 -24.38 8.99
CA ILE A 140 -9.50 -23.34 8.03
C ILE A 140 -10.72 -22.68 7.35
N TYR A 141 -11.91 -23.26 7.52
CA TYR A 141 -13.14 -22.61 7.13
C TYR A 141 -13.67 -21.73 8.27
N PRO A 142 -13.50 -20.40 8.24
CA PRO A 142 -14.36 -19.54 9.04
C PRO A 142 -15.81 -19.81 8.64
N LYS A 143 -16.72 -19.96 9.61
CA LYS A 143 -18.18 -20.02 9.40
C LYS A 143 -18.76 -18.67 8.93
N VAL A 144 -18.03 -17.87 8.16
CA VAL A 144 -18.41 -16.49 7.85
C VAL A 144 -18.49 -16.28 6.35
N HIS A 145 -19.71 -15.93 5.94
CA HIS A 145 -20.15 -15.58 4.61
C HIS A 145 -19.27 -14.49 3.99
N PHE A 146 -18.69 -14.78 2.82
CA PHE A 146 -18.37 -13.73 1.87
C PHE A 146 -19.71 -13.25 1.28
N LEU A 147 -20.26 -12.16 1.82
CA LEU A 147 -21.29 -11.41 1.11
C LEU A 147 -20.58 -10.60 0.03
N ILE A 148 -20.88 -10.97 -1.22
CA ILE A 148 -20.54 -10.23 -2.44
C ILE A 148 -21.38 -8.95 -2.48
#